data_AF-A0A8S2RXT2-F1
#
_entry.id   AF-A0A8S2RXT2-F1
#
_cell.length_a   1.000
_cell.length_b   1.000
_cell.length_c   1.000
_cell.angle_alpha   90.00
_cell.angle_beta   90.00
_cell.angle_gamma   90.00
#
_symmetry.space_group_name_H-M   'P 1'
#
loop_
_entity.id
_entity.type
_entity.pdbx_description
1 polymer ?
#
loop_
_entity_poly.entity_id
_entity_poly.type
_entity_poly.pdbx_seq_one_letter_code
_entity_poly.pdbx_strand_id
1 'polypeptide(L)'
;GECCVYIYTLESFLYKILNHAMRLIGDIDHENSWQSKIETLGPFAFLLYYYLSYENLTHRTNTTVYRGAQLTDEMIAAYQHVARSKDPRRSFQAFTSCSRNRAKAEQFGNALFVLNAENHIS
;
A
#
# COMPACT_ATOMS: atom_id res chain seq x y z
N GLY A 1 12.64 13.39 5.79
CA GLY A 1 11.67 12.32 5.53
C GLY A 1 11.54 11.30 6.65
N GLU A 2 12.58 11.06 7.47
CA GLU A 2 12.53 10.08 8.58
C GLU A 2 11.35 10.26 9.54
N CYS A 3 11.02 11.51 9.92
CA CYS A 3 9.86 11.82 10.75
C CYS A 3 8.53 11.37 10.10
N CYS A 4 8.36 11.54 8.79
CA CYS A 4 7.17 11.10 8.07
C CYS A 4 7.03 9.57 8.08
N VAL A 5 8.13 8.84 7.89
CA VAL A 5 8.15 7.37 7.98
C VAL A 5 7.85 6.91 9.40
N TYR A 6 8.46 7.55 10.40
CA TYR A 6 8.18 7.25 11.80
C TYR A 6 6.68 7.43 12.10
N ILE A 7 6.10 8.60 11.78
CA ILE A 7 4.68 8.87 12.02
C ILE A 7 3.78 7.88 11.25
N TYR A 8 4.14 7.52 10.02
CA TYR A 8 3.39 6.55 9.21
C TYR A 8 3.47 5.12 9.77
N THR A 9 4.58 4.75 10.43
CA THR A 9 4.77 3.41 11.02
C THR A 9 4.28 3.31 12.46
N LEU A 10 3.99 4.43 13.13
CA LEU A 10 3.23 4.42 14.37
C LEU A 10 1.85 3.78 14.12
N GLU A 11 1.35 3.01 15.10
CA GLU A 11 -0.04 2.56 15.13
C GLU A 11 -1.00 3.73 15.44
N SER A 12 -0.93 4.77 14.61
CA SER A 12 -1.69 6.00 14.73
C SER A 12 -2.91 5.99 13.81
N PHE A 13 -3.82 6.94 14.01
CA PHE A 13 -4.94 7.11 13.09
C PHE A 13 -4.48 7.60 11.70
N LEU A 14 -3.32 8.26 11.60
CA LEU A 14 -2.90 8.95 10.38
C LEU A 14 -2.71 7.99 9.20
N TYR A 15 -2.00 6.88 9.40
CA TYR A 15 -1.78 5.91 8.31
C TYR A 15 -3.10 5.26 7.86
N LYS A 16 -4.05 5.07 8.78
CA LYS A 16 -5.38 4.51 8.47
C LYS A 16 -6.16 5.47 7.59
N ILE A 17 -6.25 6.75 7.98
CA ILE A 17 -6.97 7.78 7.23
C ILE A 17 -6.32 8.02 5.87
N LEU A 18 -4.99 8.14 5.82
CA LEU A 18 -4.24 8.33 4.57
C LEU A 18 -4.49 7.18 3.60
N ASN A 19 -4.28 5.94 4.04
CA ASN A 19 -4.46 4.77 3.18
C ASN A 19 -5.92 4.58 2.76
N HIS A 20 -6.88 4.95 3.61
CA HIS A 20 -8.29 4.93 3.25
C HIS A 20 -8.60 5.95 2.15
N ALA A 21 -8.18 7.21 2.33
CA ALA A 21 -8.38 8.26 1.32
C ALA A 21 -7.73 7.88 -0.02
N MET A 22 -6.50 7.36 -0.01
CA MET A 22 -5.80 6.93 -1.23
C MET A 22 -6.51 5.79 -1.96
N ARG A 23 -7.14 4.84 -1.23
CA ARG A 23 -7.90 3.74 -1.86
C ARG A 23 -9.14 4.21 -2.59
N LEU A 24 -9.69 5.36 -2.21
CA LEU A 24 -10.88 5.95 -2.83
C LEU A 24 -10.54 6.84 -4.04
N ILE A 25 -9.26 7.17 -4.28
CA ILE A 25 -8.88 8.02 -5.41
C ILE A 25 -9.30 7.36 -6.72
N GLY A 26 -10.03 8.11 -7.55
CA GLY A 26 -10.58 7.63 -8.82
C GLY A 26 -11.93 6.90 -8.71
N ASP A 27 -12.44 6.70 -7.49
CA ASP A 27 -13.82 6.28 -7.27
C ASP A 27 -14.76 7.49 -7.39
N ILE A 28 -15.69 7.42 -8.33
CA ILE A 28 -16.65 8.49 -8.67
C ILE A 28 -17.66 8.66 -7.53
N ASP A 29 -18.11 7.55 -6.92
CA ASP A 29 -19.13 7.59 -5.86
C ASP A 29 -18.58 8.25 -4.58
N HIS A 30 -17.25 8.31 -4.45
CA HIS A 30 -16.55 8.86 -3.30
C HIS A 30 -15.71 10.10 -3.63
N GLU A 31 -15.96 10.77 -4.76
CA GLU A 31 -15.14 11.89 -5.25
C GLU A 31 -14.93 13.00 -4.21
N ASN A 32 -16.03 13.50 -3.65
CA ASN A 32 -15.99 14.54 -2.63
C ASN A 32 -15.22 14.11 -1.37
N SER A 33 -15.28 12.81 -1.03
CA SER A 33 -14.59 12.27 0.14
C SER A 33 -13.07 12.37 -0.02
N TRP A 34 -12.51 11.83 -1.11
CA TRP A 34 -11.06 11.82 -1.31
C TRP A 34 -10.51 13.19 -1.71
N GLN A 35 -11.25 14.00 -2.49
CA GLN A 35 -10.82 15.35 -2.86
C GLN A 35 -10.66 16.27 -1.65
N SER A 36 -11.61 16.22 -0.70
CA SER A 36 -11.53 17.02 0.54
C SER A 36 -10.29 16.71 1.40
N LYS A 37 -9.63 15.56 1.17
CA LYS A 37 -8.43 15.15 1.90
C LYS A 37 -7.13 15.57 1.23
N ILE A 38 -7.17 16.08 -0.01
CA ILE A 38 -5.96 16.46 -0.75
C ILE A 38 -5.21 17.57 -0.01
N GLU A 39 -5.91 18.62 0.43
CA GLU A 39 -5.28 19.76 1.10
C GLU A 39 -4.65 19.38 2.45
N THR A 40 -5.22 18.39 3.14
CA THR A 40 -4.78 18.00 4.50
C THR A 40 -3.79 16.85 4.51
N LEU A 41 -3.95 15.86 3.63
CA LEU A 41 -3.12 14.64 3.58
C LEU A 41 -2.13 14.64 2.42
N GLY A 42 -2.39 15.41 1.36
CA GLY A 42 -1.55 15.46 0.16
C GLY A 42 -0.10 15.85 0.45
N PRO A 43 0.18 16.92 1.22
CA PRO A 43 1.55 17.28 1.58
C PRO A 43 2.29 16.15 2.31
N PHE A 44 1.62 15.47 3.24
CA PHE A 44 2.21 14.34 3.96
C PHE A 44 2.46 13.14 3.02
N ALA A 45 1.49 12.81 2.15
CA ALA A 45 1.62 11.74 1.17
C ALA A 45 2.80 11.98 0.22
N PHE A 46 2.96 13.23 -0.25
CA PHE A 46 4.06 13.64 -1.11
C PHE A 46 5.42 13.48 -0.42
N LEU A 47 5.57 13.98 0.82
CA LEU A 47 6.82 13.84 1.57
C LEU A 47 7.18 12.39 1.85
N LEU A 48 6.18 11.56 2.18
CA LEU A 48 6.39 10.13 2.39
C LEU A 48 6.82 9.44 1.09
N TYR A 49 6.13 9.69 -0.02
CA TYR A 49 6.49 9.16 -1.34
C TYR A 49 7.90 9.56 -1.75
N TYR A 50 8.24 10.85 -1.63
CA TYR A 50 9.54 11.40 -2.01
C TYR A 50 10.68 10.70 -1.23
N TYR A 51 10.51 10.55 0.09
CA TYR A 51 11.51 9.89 0.93
C TYR A 51 11.64 8.38 0.63
N LEU A 52 10.52 7.68 0.41
CA LEU A 52 10.54 6.25 0.08
C LEU A 52 11.12 5.98 -1.31
N SER A 53 10.90 6.89 -2.27
CA SER A 53 11.19 6.67 -3.68
C SER A 53 12.49 7.30 -4.16
N TYR A 54 13.04 8.30 -3.47
CA TYR A 54 14.25 9.01 -3.93
C TYR A 54 15.45 8.75 -3.03
N GLU A 55 15.25 8.72 -1.71
CA GLU A 55 16.35 8.54 -0.74
C GLU A 55 16.68 7.06 -0.43
N ASN A 56 15.79 6.12 -0.78
CA ASN A 56 15.92 4.69 -0.42
C ASN A 56 16.06 3.71 -1.61
N LEU A 57 16.28 4.20 -2.83
CA LEU A 57 16.43 3.38 -4.05
C LEU A 57 17.63 2.42 -4.01
N THR A 58 18.58 2.63 -3.11
CA THR A 58 19.91 2.01 -3.17
C THR A 58 20.02 0.60 -2.58
N HIS A 59 18.98 0.02 -1.94
CA HIS A 59 19.24 -1.10 -1.02
C HIS A 59 18.35 -2.36 -1.08
N ARG A 60 17.47 -2.58 -2.07
CA ARG A 60 16.61 -3.79 -2.06
C ARG A 60 16.53 -4.49 -3.40
N THR A 61 17.58 -5.21 -3.74
CA THR A 61 17.50 -6.23 -4.78
C THR A 61 16.85 -7.50 -4.20
N ASN A 62 15.85 -8.01 -4.91
CA ASN A 62 15.34 -9.38 -4.83
C ASN A 62 14.97 -9.90 -3.42
N THR A 63 14.16 -9.15 -2.69
CA THR A 63 13.68 -9.56 -1.36
C THR A 63 12.22 -9.99 -1.41
N THR A 64 11.92 -11.20 -0.93
CA THR A 64 10.54 -11.60 -0.65
C THR A 64 10.02 -10.92 0.62
N VAL A 65 8.86 -10.28 0.50
CA VAL A 65 8.13 -9.67 1.61
C VAL A 65 6.69 -10.16 1.63
N TYR A 66 6.08 -10.12 2.80
CA TYR A 66 4.78 -10.68 3.09
C TYR A 66 3.84 -9.59 3.61
N ARG A 67 2.57 -9.66 3.22
CA ARG A 67 1.52 -8.78 3.73
C ARG A 67 0.27 -9.59 4.02
N GLY A 68 -0.14 -9.63 5.28
CA GLY A 68 -1.49 -10.07 5.63
C GLY A 68 -2.49 -8.96 5.34
N ALA A 69 -3.70 -9.37 4.95
CA ALA A 69 -4.84 -8.48 4.84
C ALA A 69 -6.13 -9.23 5.15
N GLN A 70 -7.08 -8.52 5.74
CA GLN A 70 -8.46 -8.96 5.79
C GLN A 70 -9.15 -8.55 4.48
N LEU A 71 -9.58 -9.52 3.70
CA LEU A 71 -10.31 -9.34 2.44
C LEU A 71 -11.72 -9.91 2.56
N THR A 72 -12.68 -9.30 1.87
CA THR A 72 -14.00 -9.90 1.67
C THR A 72 -13.95 -10.97 0.59
N ASP A 73 -14.97 -11.82 0.53
CA ASP A 73 -15.06 -12.87 -0.47
C ASP A 73 -15.13 -12.30 -1.89
N GLU A 74 -15.77 -11.15 -2.08
CA GLU A 74 -15.82 -10.44 -3.37
C GLU A 74 -14.43 -9.97 -3.81
N MET A 75 -13.64 -9.44 -2.87
CA MET A 75 -12.26 -9.04 -3.15
C MET A 75 -11.40 -10.25 -3.51
N ILE A 76 -11.55 -11.36 -2.78
CA ILE A 76 -10.83 -12.61 -3.07
C ILE A 76 -11.19 -13.11 -4.47
N ALA A 77 -12.49 -13.14 -4.82
CA ALA A 77 -12.96 -13.53 -6.14
C ALA A 77 -12.39 -12.62 -7.24
N ALA A 78 -12.34 -11.30 -7.01
CA ALA A 78 -11.75 -10.35 -7.94
C ALA A 78 -10.25 -10.61 -8.17
N TYR A 79 -9.47 -10.88 -7.11
CA TYR A 79 -8.06 -11.26 -7.24
C TYR A 79 -7.89 -12.58 -8.00
N GLN A 80 -8.71 -13.59 -7.70
CA GLN A 80 -8.67 -14.88 -8.42
C GLN A 80 -9.00 -14.73 -9.91
N HIS A 81 -9.98 -13.88 -10.23
CA HIS A 81 -10.33 -13.59 -11.62
C HIS A 81 -9.17 -12.92 -12.38
N VAL A 82 -8.54 -11.92 -11.76
CA VAL A 82 -7.38 -11.21 -12.33
C VAL A 82 -6.22 -12.17 -12.55
N ALA A 83 -5.93 -13.06 -11.60
CA ALA A 83 -4.84 -14.04 -11.71
C ALA A 83 -5.02 -15.01 -12.90
N ARG A 84 -6.24 -15.16 -13.41
CA ARG A 84 -6.57 -16.00 -14.58
C ARG A 84 -6.70 -15.19 -15.87
N SER A 85 -6.58 -13.87 -15.81
CA SER A 85 -6.73 -13.00 -16.97
C SER A 85 -5.44 -13.00 -17.82
N LYS A 86 -5.55 -12.54 -19.07
CA LYS A 86 -4.38 -12.36 -19.97
C LYS A 86 -3.45 -11.22 -19.52
N ASP A 87 -3.93 -10.33 -18.65
CA ASP A 87 -3.17 -9.21 -18.10
C ASP A 87 -3.40 -9.13 -16.58
N PRO A 88 -2.62 -9.87 -15.78
CA PRO A 88 -2.84 -9.98 -14.35
C PRO A 88 -2.30 -8.77 -13.56
N ARG A 89 -1.97 -7.65 -14.22
CA ARG A 89 -1.37 -6.48 -13.57
C ARG A 89 -2.39 -5.77 -12.69
N ARG A 90 -2.02 -5.56 -11.42
CA ARG A 90 -2.74 -4.72 -10.45
C ARG A 90 -1.74 -3.94 -9.61
N SER A 91 -2.16 -2.76 -9.20
CA SER A 91 -1.43 -1.90 -8.27
C SER A 91 -2.25 -1.72 -7.00
N PHE A 92 -1.56 -1.51 -5.88
CA PHE A 92 -2.17 -0.97 -4.68
C PHE A 92 -2.20 0.55 -4.79
N GLN A 93 -3.38 1.16 -4.67
CA GLN A 93 -3.52 2.62 -4.74
C GLN A 93 -2.90 3.34 -3.52
N ALA A 94 -2.87 2.67 -2.37
CA ALA A 94 -2.34 3.22 -1.13
C ALA A 94 -0.95 2.65 -0.82
N PHE A 95 -0.21 3.34 0.06
CA PHE A 95 1.04 2.82 0.61
C PHE A 95 0.83 1.45 1.26
N THR A 96 1.74 0.53 0.94
CA THR A 96 1.58 -0.89 1.28
C THR A 96 2.69 -1.32 2.23
N SER A 97 2.36 -1.43 3.51
CA SER A 97 3.26 -1.99 4.52
C SER A 97 3.38 -3.51 4.36
N CYS A 98 4.62 -4.01 4.42
CA CYS A 98 4.98 -5.41 4.31
C CYS A 98 6.02 -5.79 5.38
N SER A 99 6.14 -7.08 5.67
CA SER A 99 7.11 -7.66 6.61
C SER A 99 8.00 -8.68 5.91
N ARG A 100 9.27 -8.77 6.27
CA ARG A 100 10.12 -9.92 5.89
C ARG A 100 9.83 -11.17 6.71
N ASN A 101 9.23 -11.00 7.88
CA ASN A 101 8.77 -12.11 8.72
C ASN A 101 7.34 -12.50 8.32
N ARG A 102 7.21 -13.70 7.74
CA ARG A 102 5.92 -14.28 7.31
C ARG A 102 4.95 -14.46 8.47
N ALA A 103 5.38 -15.07 9.57
CA ALA A 103 4.52 -15.31 10.74
C ALA A 103 3.94 -14.00 11.31
N LYS A 104 4.71 -12.91 11.27
CA LYS A 104 4.21 -11.58 11.63
C LYS A 104 3.16 -11.08 10.63
N ALA A 105 3.34 -11.31 9.33
CA ALA A 105 2.38 -10.87 8.32
C ALA A 105 1.05 -11.64 8.40
N GLU A 106 1.09 -12.94 8.69
CA GLU A 106 -0.11 -13.79 8.80
C GLU A 106 -1.06 -13.38 9.94
N GLN A 107 -0.60 -12.55 10.88
CA GLN A 107 -1.44 -11.99 11.95
C GLN A 107 -2.45 -10.93 11.46
N PHE A 108 -2.36 -10.45 10.22
CA PHE A 108 -3.11 -9.29 9.73
C PHE A 108 -4.33 -9.61 8.82
N GLY A 109 -4.91 -10.81 8.93
CA GLY A 109 -6.20 -11.14 8.32
C GLY A 109 -6.29 -12.54 7.72
N ASN A 110 -7.24 -12.73 6.80
CA ASN A 110 -7.54 -14.02 6.16
C ASN A 110 -6.81 -14.29 4.83
N ALA A 111 -6.05 -13.32 4.31
CA ALA A 111 -5.29 -13.46 3.07
C ALA A 111 -3.82 -13.05 3.25
N LEU A 112 -2.91 -13.74 2.55
CA LEU A 112 -1.48 -13.47 2.56
C LEU A 112 -0.99 -13.15 1.14
N PHE A 113 -0.50 -11.93 0.93
CA PHE A 113 0.25 -11.58 -0.27
C PHE A 113 1.72 -11.93 -0.08
N VAL A 114 2.29 -12.66 -1.04
CA VAL A 114 3.71 -12.95 -1.16
C VAL A 114 4.25 -12.11 -2.32
N LEU A 115 5.13 -11.16 -2.02
CA LEU A 115 5.59 -10.15 -2.97
C LEU A 115 7.10 -10.25 -3.12
N ASN A 116 7.59 -10.21 -4.36
CA ASN A 116 9.00 -10.02 -4.65
C ASN A 116 9.24 -8.53 -4.91
N ALA A 117 9.99 -7.89 -4.02
CA ALA A 117 10.40 -6.52 -4.22
C ALA A 117 11.63 -6.50 -5.13
N GLU A 118 11.44 -6.05 -6.36
CA GLU A 118 12.49 -5.79 -7.35
C GLU A 118 12.71 -4.27 -7.48
N ASN A 119 13.97 -3.87 -7.65
CA ASN A 119 14.29 -2.50 -8.02
C ASN A 119 13.92 -2.28 -9.49
N HIS A 120 12.86 -1.52 -9.74
CA HIS A 120 12.71 -0.89 -11.05
C HIS A 120 13.65 0.30 -11.12
N ILE A 121 14.79 0.12 -11.79
CA ILE A 121 15.56 1.24 -12.33
C ILE A 121 14.77 1.71 -13.55
N SER A 122 13.98 2.76 -13.38
CA SER A 122 13.39 3.53 -14.47
C SER A 122 14.42 4.49 -15.06
#